data_AF-A0A0M2P5G5-F1
#
_entry.id   AF-A0A0M2P5G5-F1
#
_cell.length_a   1.000
_cell.length_b   1.000
_cell.length_c   1.000
_cell.angle_alpha   90.00
_cell.angle_beta   90.00
_cell.angle_gamma   90.00
#
_symmetry.space_group_name_H-M   'P 1'
#
loop_
_entity.id
_entity.type
_entity.pdbx_description
1 polymer ?
#
loop_
_entity_poly.entity_id
_entity_poly.type
_entity_poly.pdbx_seq_one_letter_code
_entity_poly.pdbx_strand_id
1 'polypeptide(L)' 'MSAVKQADEIIVMDKGTIVEKGTHSTLMNQKGWYYETYRAQALQQKLTRNLDDLTKGDDTNG' A
#
# COMPACT_ATOMS: atom_id res chain seq x y z
N MET A 1 -0.83 2.39 -6.70
CA MET A 1 -1.90 1.88 -5.80
C MET A 1 -3.25 2.58 -6.04
N SER A 2 -3.80 2.59 -7.27
CA SER A 2 -5.17 3.12 -7.49
C SER A 2 -6.21 2.02 -7.64
N ALA A 3 -5.89 0.92 -8.34
CA ALA A 3 -6.82 -0.19 -8.59
C ALA A 3 -7.43 -0.76 -7.29
N VAL A 4 -6.59 -1.01 -6.27
CA VAL A 4 -7.06 -1.52 -4.97
C VAL A 4 -7.93 -0.51 -4.21
N LYS A 5 -7.70 0.81 -4.38
CA LYS A 5 -8.50 1.84 -3.72
C LYS A 5 -9.88 2.05 -4.37
N GLN A 6 -9.96 1.78 -5.67
CA GLN A 6 -11.17 1.94 -6.47
C GLN A 6 -11.98 0.65 -6.59
N ALA A 7 -11.54 -0.43 -5.94
CA ALA A 7 -12.26 -1.68 -5.94
C ALA A 7 -13.60 -1.53 -5.20
N ASP A 8 -14.67 -2.03 -5.83
CA ASP A 8 -16.01 -2.10 -5.23
C ASP A 8 -16.04 -3.04 -4.01
N GLU A 9 -15.18 -4.06 -4.02
CA GLU A 9 -14.96 -4.95 -2.88
C GLU A 9 -13.52 -5.45 -2.85
N ILE A 10 -12.96 -5.52 -1.64
CA ILE A 10 -11.64 -6.05 -1.32
C ILE A 10 -11.86 -7.23 -0.39
N ILE A 11 -11.20 -8.36 -0.70
CA ILE A 11 -11.22 -9.56 0.13
C ILE A 11 -9.80 -9.84 0.61
N VAL A 12 -9.62 -9.89 1.92
CA VAL A 12 -8.37 -10.31 2.56
C VAL A 12 -8.49 -11.78 2.93
N MET A 13 -7.51 -12.57 2.50
CA MET A 13 -7.44 -13.99 2.82
C MET A 13 -6.23 -14.30 3.68
N ASP A 14 -6.40 -15.15 4.68
CA ASP A 14 -5.33 -15.79 5.43
C ASP A 14 -5.61 -17.30 5.51
N LYS A 15 -4.60 -18.11 5.21
CA LYS A 15 -4.68 -19.59 5.26
C LYS A 15 -5.92 -20.17 4.57
N GLY A 16 -6.29 -19.62 3.40
CA GLY A 16 -7.44 -20.07 2.61
C GLY A 16 -8.81 -19.63 3.15
N THR A 17 -8.85 -18.78 4.18
CA THR A 17 -10.10 -18.25 4.75
C THR A 17 -10.17 -16.75 4.54
N ILE A 18 -11.38 -16.22 4.32
CA ILE A 18 -11.62 -14.77 4.26
C ILE A 18 -11.58 -14.24 5.69
N VAL A 19 -10.62 -13.35 5.97
CA VAL A 19 -10.47 -12.72 7.30
C VAL A 19 -11.06 -11.32 7.33
N GLU A 20 -11.08 -10.60 6.21
CA GLU A 20 -11.72 -9.28 6.10
C GLU A 20 -12.33 -9.11 4.70
N LYS A 21 -13.42 -8.34 4.63
CA LYS A 21 -14.02 -7.94 3.36
C LYS A 21 -14.68 -6.57 3.45
N GLY A 22 -14.67 -5.83 2.34
CA GLY A 22 -15.39 -4.57 2.20
C GLY A 22 -14.70 -3.61 1.25
N THR A 23 -15.15 -2.36 1.25
CA THR A 23 -14.50 -1.30 0.46
C THR A 23 -13.20 -0.84 1.13
N HIS A 24 -12.37 -0.12 0.38
CA HIS A 24 -11.16 0.49 0.92
C HIS A 24 -11.42 1.33 2.18
N SER A 25 -12.45 2.19 2.15
CA SER A 25 -12.80 3.05 3.28
C SER A 25 -13.22 2.25 4.51
N THR A 26 -14.03 1.21 4.33
CA THR A 26 -14.49 0.33 5.40
C THR A 26 -13.31 -0.40 6.05
N LEU A 27 -12.43 -1.01 5.27
CA LEU A 27 -11.27 -1.74 5.79
C LEU A 27 -10.24 -0.80 6.46
N MET A 28 -10.10 0.44 5.97
CA MET A 28 -9.26 1.46 6.62
C MET A 28 -9.79 1.86 8.00
N ASN A 29 -11.11 1.96 8.15
CA ASN A 29 -11.74 2.31 9.42
C ASN A 29 -11.69 1.16 10.44
N GLN A 30 -11.72 -0.09 9.97
CA GLN A 30 -11.62 -1.28 10.83
C GLN A 30 -10.25 -1.43 11.48
N LYS A 31 -9.19 -0.82 10.91
CA LYS A 31 -7.81 -0.91 11.42
C LYS A 31 -7.32 -2.33 11.67
N GLY A 32 -7.76 -3.28 10.83
CA GLY A 32 -7.31 -4.66 10.88
C GLY A 32 -6.20 -4.97 9.88
N TRP A 33 -6.14 -6.19 9.37
CA TRP A 33 -4.98 -6.70 8.60
C TRP A 33 -4.71 -5.88 7.33
N TYR A 34 -5.77 -5.53 6.60
CA TYR A 34 -5.67 -4.70 5.41
C TYR A 34 -5.03 -3.34 5.70
N TYR A 35 -5.45 -2.69 6.78
CA TYR A 35 -4.98 -1.37 7.18
C TYR A 35 -3.47 -1.39 7.50
N GLU A 36 -3.04 -2.34 8.32
CA GLU A 36 -1.63 -2.47 8.72
C GLU A 36 -0.73 -2.72 7.52
N THR A 37 -1.13 -3.67 6.66
CA THR A 37 -0.38 -4.01 5.45
C THR A 37 -0.31 -2.82 4.49
N TYR A 38 -1.43 -2.14 4.27
CA TYR A 38 -1.47 -0.98 3.39
C TYR A 38 -0.60 0.17 3.91
N ARG A 39 -0.57 0.42 5.23
CA ARG A 39 0.30 1.45 5.83
C ARG A 39 1.77 1.09 5.70
N ALA A 40 2.14 -0.15 5.95
CA ALA A 40 3.51 -0.62 5.79
C ALA A 40 4.00 -0.43 4.35
N GLN A 41 3.20 -0.84 3.35
CA GLN A 41 3.54 -0.66 1.94
C GLN A 41 3.62 0.82 1.53
N ALA A 42 2.70 1.66 2.03
CA ALA A 42 2.72 3.09 1.74
C ALA A 42 3.97 3.78 2.32
N LEU A 43 4.44 3.35 3.50
CA LEU A 43 5.68 3.85 4.09
C LEU A 43 6.91 3.39 3.29
N GLN A 44 6.96 2.11 2.91
CA GLN A 44 8.03 1.58 2.05
C GLN A 44 8.13 2.35 0.73
N GLN A 45 7.00 2.59 0.05
CA GLN A 45 6.99 3.37 -1.19
C GLN A 45 7.53 4.80 -1.01
N LYS A 46 7.21 5.46 0.11
CA LYS A 46 7.76 6.79 0.41
C LYS A 46 9.27 6.74 0.63
N LEU A 47 9.76 5.76 1.38
CA LEU A 47 11.19 5.59 1.63
C LEU A 47 11.95 5.28 0.35
N THR A 48 11.47 4.36 -0.48
CA THR A 48 12.08 4.02 -1.77
C THR A 48 12.14 5.25 -2.67
N ARG A 49 11.05 6.01 -2.77
CA ARG A 49 11.02 7.22 -3.60
C ARG A 49 12.02 8.28 -3.12
N ASN A 50 12.12 8.50 -1.81
CA ASN A 50 13.11 9.42 -1.25
C ASN A 50 14.56 8.98 -1.53
N LEU A 51 14.81 7.66 -1.50
CA LEU A 51 16.13 7.11 -1.82
C LEU A 51 16.48 7.28 -3.31
N ASP A 52 15.50 7.06 -4.21
CA ASP A 52 15.66 7.31 -5.64
C ASP A 52 15.99 8.79 -5.92
N ASP A 53 15.34 9.72 -5.21
CA ASP A 53 15.59 11.16 -5.35
C ASP A 53 16.99 11.56 -4.85
N LEU A 54 17.53 10.89 -3.82
CA LEU A 54 18.89 11.12 -3.29
C LEU A 54 20.00 10.50 -4.14
N THR A 55 19.71 9.43 -4.89
CA THR A 55 20.69 8.70 -5.70
C THR A 55 20.73 9.14 -7.16
N LYS A 56 19.72 9.87 -7.65
CA LYS A 56 19.70 10.48 -8.99
C LYS A 56 20.46 11.81 -9.10
N GLY A 57 21.19 12.20 -8.06
CA GLY A 57 21.83 13.51 -7.93
C GLY A 57 23.20 13.68 -8.59
N ASP A 58 23.78 12.71 -9.31
CA ASP A 58 25.19 12.83 -9.74
C ASP A 58 25.54 12.29 -11.14
N ASP A 59 24.59 12.26 -12.10
CA ASP A 59 24.86 11.89 -13.50
C ASP A 59 24.41 12.95 -14.52
N THR A 60 24.57 14.24 -14.21
CA THR A 60 24.54 15.30 -15.25
C THR A 60 25.87 16.03 -15.28
N ASN A 61 26.91 15.35 -15.77
CA ASN A 61 28.04 16.00 -16.43
C ASN A 61 27.98 15.65 -17.92
N GLY A 62 27.39 16.54 -18.69
CA GLY A 62 27.31 16.53 -20.15
C GLY A 62 27.22 17.95 -20.66
#